data_AF-A0A933HCI6-F1
#
_entry.id   AF-A0A933HCI6-F1
#
_cell.length_a   1.000
_cell.length_b   1.000
_cell.length_c   1.000
_cell.angle_alpha   90.00
_cell.angle_beta   90.00
_cell.angle_gamma   90.00
#
_symmetry.space_group_name_H-M   'P 1'
#
loop_
_entity.id
_entity.type
_entity.pdbx_description
1 polymer ?
#
loop_
_entity_poly.entity_id
_entity_poly.type
_entity_poly.pdbx_seq_one_letter_code
_entity_poly.pdbx_strand_id
1 'polypeptide(L)'
;MKEIIKINKYLCFTAILGLIAAPVFSQAELPVEMDIELLSEEPAGKFDIEAAKAKLAEYIEKMKIGKEYAEKANDVLEKLVEEGVSTEKACEEIKLALKKGEDVEKLVGEFAFEEAKAELTGYAEKMKMGKKDTEKAIKILDKLVEEGVSTERALKEVEFALEKGEDVKSLAKEEFLERIKKEETARIEFKREAEALDIKEADIAVLVEVMEGMIEKGIDVEHARGIVEEAAGKETIPADIKNLITDRGIKEVNAAMKAGAFDIEAILEKVSMDGMKQSGEEEMKKLEESIPTQPTQPN
;
A
#
# COMPACT_ATOMS: atom_id res chain seq x y z
N MET A 1 -39.46 28.48 36.04
CA MET A 1 -38.01 28.72 36.14
C MET A 1 -37.35 27.37 36.37
N LYS A 2 -36.65 26.85 35.35
CA LYS A 2 -35.17 26.68 35.33
C LYS A 2 -34.71 25.56 36.27
N GLU A 3 -33.92 24.58 35.91
CA GLU A 3 -33.32 24.09 34.66
C GLU A 3 -32.75 22.73 35.08
N ILE A 4 -33.00 21.69 34.30
CA ILE A 4 -32.46 20.35 34.55
C ILE A 4 -31.01 20.33 34.04
N ILE A 5 -30.16 19.72 34.87
CA ILE A 5 -28.73 19.46 34.65
C ILE A 5 -28.52 18.77 33.30
N LYS A 6 -27.66 19.40 32.48
CA LYS A 6 -27.01 18.79 31.30
C LYS A 6 -26.11 17.64 31.74
N ILE A 7 -26.30 16.45 31.18
CA ILE A 7 -25.20 15.56 30.82
C ILE A 7 -25.39 15.17 29.35
N ASN A 8 -24.28 15.32 28.62
CA ASN A 8 -24.21 15.58 27.20
C ASN A 8 -24.14 14.27 26.39
N LYS A 9 -24.71 14.35 25.19
CA LYS A 9 -24.84 13.37 24.10
C LYS A 9 -23.67 12.39 23.95
N TYR A 10 -23.98 11.10 23.85
CA TYR A 10 -23.46 10.12 22.87
C TYR A 10 -24.01 8.73 23.23
N LEU A 11 -25.30 8.47 23.04
CA LEU A 11 -25.87 7.10 23.03
C LEU A 11 -27.33 7.13 22.52
N CYS A 12 -27.51 7.10 21.21
CA CYS A 12 -28.76 6.78 20.47
C CYS A 12 -28.28 6.41 19.07
N PHE A 13 -28.54 5.22 18.50
CA PHE A 13 -29.85 4.64 18.17
C PHE A 13 -29.72 3.11 18.18
N THR A 14 -30.33 2.39 19.13
CA THR A 14 -31.64 1.70 19.03
C THR A 14 -31.79 0.71 17.86
N ALA A 15 -31.56 -0.58 18.14
CA ALA A 15 -32.34 -1.67 17.58
C ALA A 15 -33.50 -1.97 18.53
N ILE A 16 -34.73 -1.94 18.03
CA ILE A 16 -35.97 -2.24 18.76
C ILE A 16 -36.74 -3.32 18.00
N LEU A 17 -37.24 -4.30 18.79
CA LEU A 17 -38.20 -5.40 18.52
C LEU A 17 -37.61 -6.70 17.96
N GLY A 18 -37.84 -7.88 18.55
CA GLY A 18 -38.69 -8.23 19.69
C GLY A 18 -38.72 -9.75 19.88
N LEU A 19 -38.60 -10.19 21.14
CA LEU A 19 -38.74 -11.57 21.59
C LEU A 19 -40.20 -12.05 21.47
N ILE A 20 -40.45 -13.11 20.69
CA ILE A 20 -41.60 -14.02 20.89
C ILE A 20 -41.13 -15.47 20.65
N ALA A 21 -41.16 -16.25 21.75
CA ALA A 21 -41.34 -17.70 21.90
C ALA A 21 -40.96 -18.68 20.76
N ALA A 22 -40.04 -19.61 21.07
CA ALA A 22 -39.97 -20.95 20.49
C ALA A 22 -41.09 -21.86 21.08
N PRO A 23 -41.37 -23.11 20.59
CA PRO A 23 -40.65 -23.91 19.59
C PRO A 23 -41.56 -24.65 18.56
N VAL A 24 -40.93 -25.37 17.61
CA VAL A 24 -41.26 -26.72 17.06
C VAL A 24 -40.90 -26.80 15.57
N PHE A 25 -39.89 -27.63 15.31
CA PHE A 25 -39.51 -28.35 14.08
C PHE A 25 -40.37 -28.19 12.82
N SER A 26 -39.71 -27.81 11.71
CA SER A 26 -39.75 -28.63 10.49
C SER A 26 -38.51 -28.36 9.64
N GLN A 27 -37.93 -29.44 9.13
CA GLN A 27 -36.75 -29.49 8.30
C GLN A 27 -36.88 -28.65 7.03
N ALA A 28 -35.90 -27.77 6.81
CA ALA A 28 -35.38 -27.46 5.50
C ALA A 28 -33.90 -27.15 5.70
N GLU A 29 -33.09 -28.20 5.79
CA GLU A 29 -31.70 -28.13 5.39
C GLU A 29 -31.70 -27.66 3.92
N LEU A 30 -31.50 -26.36 3.70
CA LEU A 30 -30.95 -25.92 2.44
C LEU A 30 -29.44 -26.07 2.60
N PRO A 31 -28.81 -27.02 1.91
CA PRO A 31 -27.37 -27.03 1.83
C PRO A 31 -27.02 -25.75 1.07
N VAL A 32 -26.44 -24.78 1.77
CA VAL A 32 -25.56 -23.84 1.08
C VAL A 32 -24.32 -24.68 0.78
N GLU A 33 -24.35 -25.37 -0.36
CA GLU A 33 -23.12 -25.72 -1.06
C GLU A 33 -22.45 -24.38 -1.38
N MET A 34 -21.68 -23.88 -0.42
CA MET A 34 -20.51 -23.10 -0.78
C MET A 34 -19.61 -24.09 -1.49
N ASP A 35 -19.71 -24.14 -2.81
CA ASP A 35 -18.58 -24.51 -3.64
C ASP A 35 -17.49 -23.48 -3.34
N ILE A 36 -16.73 -23.75 -2.27
CA ILE A 36 -15.41 -23.17 -2.07
C ILE A 36 -14.55 -23.87 -3.11
N GLU A 37 -14.68 -23.45 -4.36
CA GLU A 37 -13.60 -23.64 -5.31
C GLU A 37 -12.42 -22.84 -4.75
N LEU A 38 -11.53 -23.54 -4.06
CA LEU A 38 -10.14 -23.12 -3.88
C LEU A 38 -9.56 -22.92 -5.28
N LEU A 39 -9.66 -21.71 -5.81
CA LEU A 39 -8.99 -21.33 -7.04
C LEU A 39 -7.61 -20.80 -6.69
N SER A 40 -6.65 -21.70 -6.90
CA SER A 40 -5.25 -21.50 -7.27
C SER A 40 -4.49 -20.33 -6.61
N GLU A 41 -3.49 -20.72 -5.82
CA GLU A 41 -2.29 -19.92 -5.53
C GLU A 41 -1.59 -19.55 -6.85
N GLU A 42 -2.03 -18.49 -7.52
CA GLU A 42 -1.23 -17.70 -8.44
C GLU A 42 -0.57 -16.56 -7.65
N PRO A 43 0.68 -16.20 -7.95
CA PRO A 43 1.38 -15.16 -7.21
C PRO A 43 0.59 -13.86 -7.31
N ALA A 44 0.55 -13.07 -6.22
CA ALA A 44 -0.11 -11.77 -6.11
C ALA A 44 0.18 -10.86 -7.32
N GLY A 45 -0.59 -11.04 -8.38
CA GLY A 45 -0.43 -10.44 -9.67
C GLY A 45 -1.76 -9.85 -10.01
N LYS A 46 -1.83 -8.52 -9.87
CA LYS A 46 -2.94 -7.63 -10.23
C LYS A 46 -4.01 -8.32 -11.07
N PHE A 47 -5.08 -8.77 -10.43
CA PHE A 47 -6.31 -9.04 -11.15
C PHE A 47 -6.66 -7.75 -11.91
N ASP A 48 -6.70 -7.84 -13.24
CA ASP A 48 -6.78 -6.70 -14.15
C ASP A 48 -8.00 -5.82 -13.79
N ILE A 49 -7.73 -4.59 -13.40
CA ILE A 49 -8.76 -3.65 -12.97
C ILE A 49 -9.77 -3.39 -14.09
N GLU A 50 -9.33 -3.45 -15.35
CA GLU A 50 -10.21 -3.30 -16.51
C GLU A 50 -11.15 -4.50 -16.66
N ALA A 51 -10.66 -5.71 -16.39
CA ALA A 51 -11.50 -6.91 -16.36
C ALA A 51 -12.54 -6.84 -15.22
N ALA A 52 -12.17 -6.29 -14.06
CA ALA A 52 -13.08 -6.11 -12.94
C ALA A 52 -14.17 -5.05 -13.23
N LYS A 53 -13.81 -3.91 -13.85
CA LYS A 53 -14.76 -2.90 -14.32
C LYS A 53 -15.77 -3.49 -15.30
N ALA A 54 -15.31 -4.31 -16.24
CA ALA A 54 -16.19 -5.00 -17.19
C ALA A 54 -17.19 -5.92 -16.47
N LYS A 55 -16.74 -6.71 -15.50
CA LYS A 55 -17.61 -7.58 -14.69
C LYS A 55 -18.64 -6.78 -13.87
N LEU A 56 -18.27 -5.63 -13.31
CA LEU A 56 -19.20 -4.75 -12.60
C LEU A 56 -20.26 -4.16 -13.53
N ALA A 57 -19.85 -3.72 -14.73
CA ALA A 57 -20.77 -3.20 -15.73
C ALA A 57 -21.83 -4.25 -16.15
N GLU A 58 -21.41 -5.48 -16.43
CA GLU A 58 -22.31 -6.59 -16.74
C GLU A 58 -23.29 -6.89 -15.59
N TYR A 59 -22.80 -6.86 -14.34
CA TYR A 59 -23.62 -7.08 -13.16
C TYR A 59 -24.69 -5.99 -12.99
N ILE A 60 -24.30 -4.73 -13.15
CA ILE A 60 -25.19 -3.56 -13.05
C ILE A 60 -26.26 -3.61 -14.13
N GLU A 61 -25.89 -3.95 -15.37
CA GLU A 61 -26.84 -4.14 -16.47
C GLU A 61 -27.82 -5.28 -16.18
N LYS A 62 -27.32 -6.43 -15.71
CA LYS A 62 -28.14 -7.60 -15.36
C LYS A 62 -29.13 -7.29 -14.23
N MET A 63 -28.71 -6.52 -13.24
CA MET A 63 -29.54 -6.08 -12.11
C MET A 63 -30.43 -4.88 -12.44
N LYS A 64 -30.31 -4.31 -13.66
CA LYS A 64 -31.02 -3.11 -14.12
C LYS A 64 -30.85 -1.91 -13.18
N ILE A 65 -29.67 -1.79 -12.58
CA ILE A 65 -29.29 -0.65 -11.76
C ILE A 65 -28.93 0.51 -12.70
N GLY A 66 -29.21 1.75 -12.30
CA GLY A 66 -28.99 2.93 -13.13
C GLY A 66 -27.52 3.06 -13.57
N LYS A 67 -27.27 3.60 -14.78
CA LYS A 67 -25.90 3.77 -15.32
C LYS A 67 -24.99 4.62 -14.43
N GLU A 68 -25.57 5.55 -13.69
CA GLU A 68 -24.87 6.37 -12.68
C GLU A 68 -24.18 5.53 -11.59
N TYR A 69 -24.67 4.31 -11.31
CA TYR A 69 -24.03 3.40 -10.38
C TYR A 69 -22.83 2.67 -10.99
N ALA A 70 -22.73 2.58 -12.32
CA ALA A 70 -21.58 1.96 -12.98
C ALA A 70 -20.32 2.82 -12.86
N GLU A 71 -20.47 4.13 -13.06
CA GLU A 71 -19.39 5.08 -12.85
C GLU A 71 -18.96 5.11 -11.38
N LYS A 72 -19.92 5.25 -10.45
CA LYS A 72 -19.62 5.18 -9.01
C LYS A 72 -18.97 3.86 -8.57
N ALA A 73 -19.43 2.72 -9.09
CA ALA A 73 -18.85 1.42 -8.77
C ALA A 73 -17.42 1.29 -9.28
N ASN A 74 -17.12 1.83 -10.46
CA ASN A 74 -15.76 1.84 -11.00
C ASN A 74 -14.85 2.75 -10.18
N ASP A 75 -15.32 3.95 -9.80
CA ASP A 75 -14.55 4.86 -8.95
C ASP A 75 -14.25 4.24 -7.57
N VAL A 76 -15.24 3.55 -6.98
CA VAL A 76 -15.06 2.85 -5.70
C VAL A 76 -14.11 1.65 -5.86
N LEU A 77 -14.19 0.91 -6.97
CA LEU A 77 -13.26 -0.18 -7.26
C LEU A 77 -11.82 0.32 -7.32
N GLU A 78 -11.56 1.40 -8.06
CA GLU A 78 -10.23 2.01 -8.14
C GLU A 78 -9.73 2.43 -6.76
N LYS A 79 -10.54 3.16 -5.99
CA LYS A 79 -10.16 3.61 -4.65
C LYS A 79 -9.91 2.46 -3.68
N LEU A 80 -10.70 1.38 -3.72
CA LEU A 80 -10.46 0.20 -2.87
C LEU A 80 -9.14 -0.48 -3.24
N VAL A 81 -8.84 -0.58 -4.53
CA VAL A 81 -7.56 -1.14 -5.00
C VAL A 81 -6.38 -0.25 -4.61
N GLU A 82 -6.54 1.08 -4.68
CA GLU A 82 -5.56 2.04 -4.16
C GLU A 82 -5.36 1.92 -2.65
N GLU A 83 -6.41 1.58 -1.90
CA GLU A 83 -6.35 1.29 -0.45
C GLU A 83 -5.84 -0.13 -0.15
N GLY A 84 -5.30 -0.85 -1.14
CA GLY A 84 -4.66 -2.15 -0.98
C GLY A 84 -5.60 -3.35 -0.99
N VAL A 85 -6.91 -3.14 -1.19
CA VAL A 85 -7.87 -4.24 -1.28
C VAL A 85 -7.69 -4.97 -2.62
N SER A 86 -7.70 -6.30 -2.61
CA SER A 86 -7.58 -7.06 -3.85
C SER A 86 -8.75 -6.77 -4.79
N THR A 87 -8.48 -6.65 -6.09
CA THR A 87 -9.50 -6.32 -7.10
C THR A 87 -10.70 -7.28 -7.06
N GLU A 88 -10.46 -8.56 -6.77
CA GLU A 88 -11.52 -9.57 -6.64
C GLU A 88 -12.42 -9.28 -5.45
N LYS A 89 -11.86 -9.07 -4.25
CA LYS A 89 -12.63 -8.76 -3.05
C LYS A 89 -13.39 -7.44 -3.18
N ALA A 90 -12.74 -6.41 -3.71
CA ALA A 90 -13.37 -5.13 -3.99
C ALA A 90 -14.57 -5.30 -4.95
N CYS A 91 -14.40 -6.07 -6.02
CA CYS A 91 -15.47 -6.35 -6.99
C CYS A 91 -16.66 -7.08 -6.34
N GLU A 92 -16.42 -8.10 -5.51
CA GLU A 92 -17.48 -8.85 -4.84
C GLU A 92 -18.22 -8.00 -3.80
N GLU A 93 -17.51 -7.20 -3.01
CA GLU A 93 -18.14 -6.35 -1.99
C GLU A 93 -18.99 -5.24 -2.63
N ILE A 94 -18.52 -4.65 -3.74
CA ILE A 94 -19.31 -3.68 -4.51
C ILE A 94 -20.60 -4.33 -5.03
N LYS A 95 -20.54 -5.55 -5.59
CA LYS A 95 -21.74 -6.27 -6.03
C LYS A 95 -22.70 -6.52 -4.87
N LEU A 96 -22.18 -6.88 -3.70
CA LEU A 96 -22.98 -7.12 -2.51
C LEU A 96 -23.69 -5.84 -2.02
N ALA A 97 -22.98 -4.73 -1.94
CA ALA A 97 -23.53 -3.42 -1.57
C ALA A 97 -24.63 -2.98 -2.57
N LEU A 98 -24.35 -3.10 -3.87
CA LEU A 98 -25.33 -2.80 -4.93
C LEU A 98 -26.58 -3.68 -4.82
N LYS A 99 -26.42 -4.97 -4.52
CA LYS A 99 -27.54 -5.91 -4.32
C LYS A 99 -28.42 -5.53 -3.13
N LYS A 100 -27.82 -5.02 -2.05
CA LYS A 100 -28.51 -4.58 -0.84
C LYS A 100 -29.10 -3.17 -0.95
N GLY A 101 -28.74 -2.42 -2.00
CA GLY A 101 -29.10 -1.01 -2.15
C GLY A 101 -28.33 -0.11 -1.18
N GLU A 102 -27.15 -0.53 -0.75
CA GLU A 102 -26.24 0.23 0.09
C GLU A 102 -25.45 1.25 -0.75
N ASP A 103 -24.96 2.28 -0.07
CA ASP A 103 -24.12 3.30 -0.69
C ASP A 103 -22.69 2.79 -0.83
N VAL A 104 -22.29 2.47 -2.07
CA VAL A 104 -20.97 1.91 -2.40
C VAL A 104 -19.82 2.84 -2.00
N GLU A 105 -20.03 4.16 -1.91
CA GLU A 105 -18.99 5.11 -1.52
C GLU A 105 -18.51 4.90 -0.08
N LYS A 106 -19.33 4.28 0.78
CA LYS A 106 -18.95 3.98 2.18
C LYS A 106 -17.91 2.87 2.29
N LEU A 107 -17.71 2.08 1.23
CA LEU A 107 -16.77 0.96 1.25
C LEU A 107 -15.31 1.42 1.36
N VAL A 108 -14.94 2.55 0.73
CA VAL A 108 -13.53 3.00 0.60
C VAL A 108 -12.84 3.19 1.96
N GLY A 109 -13.58 3.49 3.02
CA GLY A 109 -13.05 3.56 4.38
C GLY A 109 -13.30 2.30 5.21
N GLU A 110 -14.57 1.93 5.40
CA GLU A 110 -14.94 0.86 6.33
C GLU A 110 -14.43 -0.51 5.86
N PHE A 111 -14.60 -0.83 4.58
CA PHE A 111 -14.21 -2.13 4.06
C PHE A 111 -12.69 -2.26 3.90
N ALA A 112 -12.01 -1.23 3.39
CA ALA A 112 -10.56 -1.21 3.30
C ALA A 112 -9.90 -1.44 4.67
N PHE A 113 -10.42 -0.78 5.70
CA PHE A 113 -9.91 -0.92 7.06
C PHE A 113 -10.16 -2.32 7.65
N GLU A 114 -11.32 -2.92 7.42
CA GLU A 114 -11.58 -4.30 7.87
C GLU A 114 -10.70 -5.32 7.14
N GLU A 115 -10.45 -5.13 5.85
CA GLU A 115 -9.52 -5.95 5.08
C GLU A 115 -8.08 -5.84 5.62
N ALA A 116 -7.61 -4.62 5.90
CA ALA A 116 -6.29 -4.42 6.50
C ALA A 116 -6.16 -5.04 7.89
N LYS A 117 -7.23 -5.03 8.71
CA LYS A 117 -7.25 -5.77 9.99
C LYS A 117 -7.14 -7.28 9.79
N ALA A 118 -7.86 -7.82 8.80
CA ALA A 118 -7.83 -9.24 8.50
C ALA A 118 -6.43 -9.67 8.03
N GLU A 119 -5.80 -8.86 7.18
CA GLU A 119 -4.44 -9.07 6.71
C GLU A 119 -3.43 -9.02 7.86
N LEU A 120 -3.45 -7.96 8.68
CA LEU A 120 -2.59 -7.84 9.85
C LEU A 120 -2.79 -8.98 10.86
N THR A 121 -4.01 -9.47 11.00
CA THR A 121 -4.31 -10.63 11.84
C THR A 121 -3.68 -11.90 11.28
N GLY A 122 -3.83 -12.15 9.98
CA GLY A 122 -3.18 -13.28 9.29
C GLY A 122 -1.65 -13.19 9.34
N TYR A 123 -1.08 -11.99 9.21
CA TYR A 123 0.35 -11.75 9.40
C TYR A 123 0.78 -12.09 10.84
N ALA A 124 0.06 -11.59 11.83
CA ALA A 124 0.34 -11.84 13.24
C ALA A 124 0.29 -13.33 13.60
N GLU A 125 -0.63 -14.09 13.00
CA GLU A 125 -0.70 -15.56 13.13
C GLU A 125 0.55 -16.25 12.55
N LYS A 126 0.99 -15.87 11.35
CA LYS A 126 2.22 -16.38 10.72
C LYS A 126 3.46 -16.10 11.59
N MET A 127 3.51 -14.92 12.21
CA MET A 127 4.57 -14.50 13.12
C MET A 127 4.44 -15.06 14.54
N LYS A 128 3.39 -15.85 14.84
CA LYS A 128 3.08 -16.39 16.17
C LYS A 128 3.00 -15.32 17.25
N MET A 129 2.50 -14.13 16.89
CA MET A 129 2.28 -13.04 17.82
C MET A 129 1.16 -13.39 18.80
N GLY A 130 1.29 -12.91 20.04
CA GLY A 130 0.24 -13.09 21.03
C GLY A 130 -0.98 -12.23 20.70
N LYS A 131 -2.19 -12.74 20.95
CA LYS A 131 -3.46 -12.03 20.71
C LYS A 131 -3.47 -10.58 21.21
N LYS A 132 -2.89 -10.33 22.39
CA LYS A 132 -2.81 -8.99 22.98
C LYS A 132 -1.93 -8.02 22.17
N ASP A 133 -0.89 -8.52 21.53
CA ASP A 133 0.00 -7.72 20.71
C ASP A 133 -0.59 -7.51 19.31
N THR A 134 -1.31 -8.50 18.76
CA THR A 134 -2.16 -8.32 17.57
C THR A 134 -3.20 -7.22 17.78
N GLU A 135 -3.94 -7.25 18.90
CA GLU A 135 -4.93 -6.21 19.24
C GLU A 135 -4.31 -4.82 19.38
N LYS A 136 -3.05 -4.71 19.81
CA LYS A 136 -2.35 -3.42 19.86
C LYS A 136 -1.90 -2.97 18.48
N ALA A 137 -1.39 -3.86 17.65
CA ALA A 137 -1.00 -3.54 16.28
C ALA A 137 -2.21 -3.02 15.49
N ILE A 138 -3.38 -3.65 15.65
CA ILE A 138 -4.65 -3.15 15.07
C ILE A 138 -5.01 -1.75 15.59
N LYS A 139 -4.80 -1.45 16.88
CA LYS A 139 -5.03 -0.09 17.41
C LYS A 139 -4.05 0.95 16.87
N ILE A 140 -2.83 0.54 16.54
CA ILE A 140 -1.84 1.42 15.91
C ILE A 140 -2.26 1.71 14.46
N LEU A 141 -2.69 0.67 13.72
CA LEU A 141 -3.29 0.81 12.39
C LEU A 141 -4.47 1.81 12.42
N ASP A 142 -5.42 1.61 13.34
CA ASP A 142 -6.58 2.49 13.55
C ASP A 142 -6.15 3.95 13.76
N LYS A 143 -5.19 4.16 14.66
CA LYS A 143 -4.70 5.49 14.99
C LYS A 143 -4.02 6.19 13.82
N LEU A 144 -3.24 5.47 13.01
CA LEU A 144 -2.61 6.02 11.81
C LEU A 144 -3.67 6.47 10.79
N VAL A 145 -4.71 5.66 10.58
CA VAL A 145 -5.83 6.00 9.70
C VAL A 145 -6.62 7.21 10.22
N GLU A 146 -6.91 7.28 11.52
CA GLU A 146 -7.52 8.45 12.15
C GLU A 146 -6.68 9.73 11.99
N GLU A 147 -5.35 9.60 11.92
CA GLU A 147 -4.42 10.71 11.70
C GLU A 147 -4.24 11.11 10.23
N GLY A 148 -4.96 10.44 9.31
CA GLY A 148 -5.01 10.77 7.89
C GLY A 148 -4.05 9.97 7.01
N VAL A 149 -3.46 8.89 7.53
CA VAL A 149 -2.66 7.95 6.73
C VAL A 149 -3.58 7.00 5.98
N SER A 150 -3.33 6.75 4.69
CA SER A 150 -4.09 5.75 3.93
C SER A 150 -3.99 4.36 4.58
N THR A 151 -5.04 3.55 4.43
CA THR A 151 -5.15 2.24 5.08
C THR A 151 -4.03 1.31 4.61
N GLU A 152 -3.78 1.29 3.29
CA GLU A 152 -2.71 0.51 2.67
C GLU A 152 -1.34 0.87 3.27
N ARG A 153 -1.04 2.17 3.38
CA ARG A 153 0.25 2.65 3.90
C ARG A 153 0.39 2.34 5.38
N ALA A 154 -0.66 2.57 6.16
CA ALA A 154 -0.67 2.27 7.59
C ALA A 154 -0.41 0.77 7.85
N LEU A 155 -1.02 -0.12 7.05
CA LEU A 155 -0.79 -1.55 7.12
C LEU A 155 0.67 -1.91 6.80
N LYS A 156 1.18 -1.44 5.66
CA LYS A 156 2.57 -1.69 5.22
C LYS A 156 3.58 -1.25 6.27
N GLU A 157 3.43 -0.06 6.85
CA GLU A 157 4.35 0.45 7.88
C GLU A 157 4.32 -0.39 9.16
N VAL A 158 3.13 -0.80 9.60
CA VAL A 158 2.98 -1.67 10.78
C VAL A 158 3.62 -3.04 10.51
N GLU A 159 3.32 -3.67 9.38
CA GLU A 159 3.88 -4.99 9.03
C GLU A 159 5.40 -4.94 8.86
N PHE A 160 5.91 -3.94 8.15
CA PHE A 160 7.35 -3.76 7.94
C PHE A 160 8.11 -3.60 9.25
N ALA A 161 7.60 -2.76 10.17
CA ALA A 161 8.25 -2.57 11.46
C ALA A 161 8.25 -3.87 12.28
N LEU A 162 7.14 -4.62 12.27
CA LEU A 162 7.07 -5.93 12.92
C LEU A 162 8.04 -6.95 12.27
N GLU A 163 8.20 -6.92 10.95
CA GLU A 163 9.15 -7.76 10.22
C GLU A 163 10.61 -7.46 10.60
N LYS A 164 10.94 -6.18 10.83
CA LYS A 164 12.25 -5.76 11.37
C LYS A 164 12.47 -6.17 12.82
N GLY A 165 11.49 -6.81 13.46
CA GLY A 165 11.56 -7.24 14.84
C GLY A 165 11.31 -6.12 15.84
N GLU A 166 10.72 -5.01 15.41
CA GLU A 166 10.26 -3.98 16.34
C GLU A 166 9.14 -4.52 17.23
N ASP A 167 9.17 -4.11 18.50
CA ASP A 167 8.16 -4.53 19.45
C ASP A 167 6.91 -3.64 19.32
N VAL A 168 5.71 -4.20 19.47
CA VAL A 168 4.47 -3.42 19.29
C VAL A 168 4.38 -2.18 20.20
N LYS A 169 5.12 -2.12 21.31
CA LYS A 169 5.14 -0.92 22.16
C LYS A 169 6.03 0.18 21.59
N SER A 170 7.06 -0.13 20.78
CA SER A 170 7.83 0.89 20.04
C SER A 170 6.95 1.59 19.02
N LEU A 171 6.11 0.82 18.32
CA LEU A 171 5.17 1.33 17.32
C LEU A 171 4.09 2.24 17.93
N ALA A 172 3.75 2.04 19.20
CA ALA A 172 2.78 2.89 19.90
C ALA A 172 3.36 4.26 20.35
N LYS A 173 4.66 4.50 20.15
CA LYS A 173 5.30 5.77 20.51
C LYS A 173 4.91 6.87 19.52
N GLU A 174 4.80 8.08 20.05
CA GLU A 174 4.50 9.28 19.27
C GLU A 174 5.51 9.51 18.15
N GLU A 175 6.80 9.26 18.40
CA GLU A 175 7.87 9.36 17.38
C GLU A 175 7.61 8.50 16.14
N PHE A 176 7.08 7.27 16.31
CA PHE A 176 6.79 6.38 15.20
C PHE A 176 5.59 6.89 14.38
N LEU A 177 4.53 7.32 15.08
CA LEU A 177 3.31 7.81 14.46
C LEU A 177 3.54 9.14 13.72
N GLU A 178 4.22 10.08 14.37
CA GLU A 178 4.55 11.38 13.77
C GLU A 178 5.45 11.23 12.54
N ARG A 179 6.40 10.29 12.57
CA ARG A 179 7.23 9.97 11.41
C ARG A 179 6.36 9.55 10.21
N ILE A 180 5.51 8.54 10.37
CA ILE A 180 4.66 8.03 9.28
C ILE A 180 3.72 9.12 8.78
N LYS A 181 3.12 9.89 9.68
CA LYS A 181 2.26 11.01 9.31
C LYS A 181 3.00 12.06 8.49
N LYS A 182 4.24 12.39 8.87
CA LYS A 182 5.08 13.34 8.14
C LYS A 182 5.40 12.82 6.74
N GLU A 183 5.78 11.54 6.63
CA GLU A 183 6.05 10.87 5.36
C GLU A 183 4.81 10.89 4.43
N GLU A 184 3.63 10.53 4.95
CA GLU A 184 2.39 10.55 4.16
C GLU A 184 2.00 11.97 3.76
N THR A 185 2.16 12.95 4.65
CA THR A 185 1.87 14.36 4.33
C THR A 185 2.76 14.84 3.18
N ALA A 186 4.06 14.55 3.23
CA ALA A 186 5.00 14.89 2.16
C ALA A 186 4.63 14.22 0.83
N ARG A 187 4.20 12.96 0.86
CA ARG A 187 3.74 12.21 -0.32
C ARG A 187 2.50 12.82 -0.95
N ILE A 188 1.48 13.14 -0.14
CA ILE A 188 0.24 13.76 -0.63
C ILE A 188 0.53 15.14 -1.22
N GLU A 189 1.33 15.95 -0.53
CA GLU A 189 1.72 17.28 -1.02
C GLU A 189 2.49 17.19 -2.33
N PHE A 190 3.49 16.31 -2.42
CA PHE A 190 4.26 16.08 -3.65
C PHE A 190 3.35 15.64 -4.80
N LYS A 191 2.48 14.65 -4.60
CA LYS A 191 1.56 14.17 -5.64
C LYS A 191 0.68 15.32 -6.15
N ARG A 192 0.10 16.12 -5.25
CA ARG A 192 -0.73 17.27 -5.60
C ARG A 192 0.04 18.35 -6.36
N GLU A 193 1.27 18.64 -5.96
CA GLU A 193 2.14 19.62 -6.63
C GLU A 193 2.56 19.13 -8.02
N ALA A 194 2.91 17.86 -8.15
CA ALA A 194 3.26 17.24 -9.43
C ALA A 194 2.07 17.19 -10.41
N GLU A 195 0.87 16.87 -9.92
CA GLU A 195 -0.37 16.95 -10.70
C GLU A 195 -0.65 18.38 -11.18
N ALA A 196 -0.40 19.39 -10.33
CA ALA A 196 -0.55 20.79 -10.71
C ALA A 196 0.47 21.28 -11.75
N LEU A 197 1.55 20.53 -11.96
CA LEU A 197 2.56 20.77 -12.99
C LEU A 197 2.29 19.98 -14.28
N ASP A 198 1.11 19.36 -14.42
CA ASP A 198 0.73 18.52 -15.56
C ASP A 198 1.70 17.34 -15.81
N ILE A 199 2.38 16.87 -14.75
CA ILE A 199 3.24 15.67 -14.83
C ILE A 199 2.34 14.45 -15.01
N LYS A 200 2.74 13.53 -15.88
CA LYS A 200 1.96 12.32 -16.15
C LYS A 200 1.87 11.46 -14.90
N GLU A 201 0.70 10.90 -14.65
CA GLU A 201 0.45 10.02 -13.50
C GLU A 201 1.46 8.86 -13.37
N ALA A 202 1.85 8.25 -14.49
CA ALA A 202 2.88 7.20 -14.52
C ALA A 202 4.26 7.70 -14.04
N ASP A 203 4.61 8.94 -14.37
CA ASP A 203 5.86 9.57 -13.95
C ASP A 203 5.79 9.96 -12.46
N ILE A 204 4.65 10.47 -12.00
CA ILE A 204 4.39 10.74 -10.57
C ILE A 204 4.53 9.46 -9.75
N ALA A 205 3.95 8.35 -10.22
CA ALA A 205 4.06 7.05 -9.55
C ALA A 205 5.52 6.59 -9.40
N VAL A 206 6.35 6.77 -10.43
CA VAL A 206 7.79 6.47 -10.37
C VAL A 206 8.51 7.36 -9.36
N LEU A 207 8.18 8.65 -9.32
CA LEU A 207 8.80 9.59 -8.38
C LEU A 207 8.40 9.30 -6.94
N VAL A 208 7.14 8.98 -6.68
CA VAL A 208 6.67 8.55 -5.35
C VAL A 208 7.39 7.28 -4.91
N GLU A 209 7.52 6.27 -5.78
CA GLU A 209 8.27 5.04 -5.50
C GLU A 209 9.73 5.33 -5.13
N VAL A 210 10.38 6.26 -5.85
CA VAL A 210 11.75 6.68 -5.56
C VAL A 210 11.85 7.41 -4.21
N MET A 211 10.90 8.30 -3.90
CA MET A 211 10.85 9.00 -2.62
C MET A 211 10.72 8.01 -1.45
N GLU A 212 9.75 7.11 -1.53
CA GLU A 212 9.48 6.09 -0.50
C GLU A 212 10.70 5.17 -0.31
N GLY A 213 11.30 4.66 -1.39
CA GLY A 213 12.48 3.81 -1.31
C GLY A 213 13.71 4.51 -0.73
N MET A 214 13.85 5.82 -0.90
CA MET A 214 14.91 6.60 -0.25
C MET A 214 14.65 6.73 1.26
N ILE A 215 13.41 7.00 1.66
CA ILE A 215 13.00 7.12 3.06
C ILE A 215 13.24 5.79 3.80
N GLU A 216 12.81 4.68 3.22
CA GLU A 216 13.04 3.33 3.77
C GLU A 216 14.52 3.01 3.97
N LYS A 217 15.40 3.59 3.13
CA LYS A 217 16.85 3.44 3.22
C LYS A 217 17.53 4.51 4.07
N GLY A 218 16.76 5.28 4.82
CA GLY A 218 17.23 6.21 5.85
C GLY A 218 17.56 7.61 5.35
N ILE A 219 17.08 8.01 4.16
CA ILE A 219 17.11 9.41 3.75
C ILE A 219 15.97 10.16 4.47
N ASP A 220 16.26 11.33 5.03
CA ASP A 220 15.23 12.16 5.65
C ASP A 220 14.17 12.57 4.62
N VAL A 221 12.91 12.61 5.05
CA VAL A 221 11.74 12.90 4.19
C VAL A 221 11.85 14.22 3.44
N GLU A 222 12.40 15.29 4.05
CA GLU A 222 12.53 16.59 3.37
C GLU A 222 13.57 16.52 2.26
N HIS A 223 14.66 15.79 2.51
CA HIS A 223 15.66 15.57 1.48
C HIS A 223 15.08 14.69 0.36
N ALA A 224 14.47 13.55 0.70
CA ALA A 224 13.87 12.65 -0.30
C ALA A 224 12.85 13.39 -1.18
N ARG A 225 12.01 14.22 -0.56
CA ARG A 225 11.05 15.10 -1.25
C ARG A 225 11.76 16.09 -2.18
N GLY A 226 12.73 16.85 -1.68
CA GLY A 226 13.47 17.83 -2.51
C GLY A 226 14.15 17.20 -3.73
N ILE A 227 14.60 15.95 -3.62
CA ILE A 227 15.16 15.18 -4.74
C ILE A 227 14.09 14.91 -5.79
N VAL A 228 12.93 14.39 -5.40
CA VAL A 228 11.88 14.07 -6.39
C VAL A 228 11.23 15.32 -6.97
N GLU A 229 11.21 16.44 -6.24
CA GLU A 229 10.81 17.76 -6.75
C GLU A 229 11.77 18.30 -7.81
N GLU A 230 13.09 18.21 -7.58
CA GLU A 230 14.08 18.62 -8.58
C GLU A 230 13.96 17.77 -9.85
N ALA A 231 13.71 16.47 -9.71
CA ALA A 231 13.47 15.59 -10.85
C ALA A 231 12.16 15.92 -11.58
N ALA A 232 11.08 16.21 -10.84
CA ALA A 232 9.78 16.63 -11.37
C ALA A 232 9.86 17.94 -12.16
N GLY A 233 10.76 18.84 -11.77
CA GLY A 233 10.99 20.12 -12.46
C GLY A 233 11.73 20.01 -13.79
N LYS A 234 12.21 18.82 -14.19
CA LYS A 234 12.92 18.62 -15.47
C LYS A 234 11.93 18.43 -16.62
N GLU A 235 12.35 18.79 -17.83
CA GLU A 235 11.54 18.56 -19.06
C GLU A 235 11.18 17.09 -19.25
N THR A 236 12.07 16.18 -18.83
CA THR A 236 11.86 14.75 -18.85
C THR A 236 12.38 14.14 -17.57
N ILE A 237 11.60 13.26 -16.95
CA ILE A 237 12.06 12.48 -15.80
C ILE A 237 13.26 11.61 -16.23
N PRO A 238 14.37 11.64 -15.48
CA PRO A 238 15.52 10.81 -15.79
C PRO A 238 15.16 9.31 -15.82
N ALA A 239 15.48 8.61 -16.91
CA ALA A 239 15.17 7.19 -17.06
C ALA A 239 15.79 6.31 -15.95
N ASP A 240 16.95 6.73 -15.45
CA ASP A 240 17.72 6.04 -14.42
C ASP A 240 17.35 6.47 -12.99
N ILE A 241 16.28 7.26 -12.79
CA ILE A 241 15.93 7.81 -11.47
C ILE A 241 15.74 6.74 -10.39
N LYS A 242 15.28 5.55 -10.78
CA LYS A 242 15.15 4.39 -9.88
C LYS A 242 16.51 3.89 -9.35
N ASN A 243 17.63 4.26 -9.96
CA ASN A 243 18.95 3.90 -9.45
C ASN A 243 19.28 4.65 -8.14
N LEU A 244 18.57 5.72 -7.79
CA LEU A 244 18.74 6.45 -6.53
C LEU A 244 18.41 5.59 -5.30
N ILE A 245 17.46 4.66 -5.41
CA ILE A 245 17.07 3.77 -4.32
C ILE A 245 17.96 2.52 -4.20
N THR A 246 18.98 2.37 -5.04
CA THR A 246 19.98 1.30 -4.86
C THR A 246 20.92 1.62 -3.69
N ASP A 247 21.55 0.63 -3.08
CA ASP A 247 22.53 0.86 -1.99
C ASP A 247 23.65 1.82 -2.40
N ARG A 248 23.98 1.86 -3.69
CA ARG A 248 24.94 2.80 -4.25
C ARG A 248 24.34 4.18 -4.47
N GLY A 249 23.14 4.27 -5.02
CA GLY A 249 22.38 5.52 -5.13
C GLY A 249 22.28 6.23 -3.78
N ILE A 250 21.90 5.52 -2.73
CA ILE A 250 21.82 6.05 -1.36
C ILE A 250 23.17 6.54 -0.85
N LYS A 251 24.27 5.86 -1.16
CA LYS A 251 25.63 6.34 -0.80
C LYS A 251 25.98 7.65 -1.50
N GLU A 252 25.70 7.75 -2.80
CA GLU A 252 25.98 8.97 -3.59
C GLU A 252 25.08 10.13 -3.16
N VAL A 253 23.79 9.88 -2.92
CA VAL A 253 22.85 10.88 -2.38
C VAL A 253 23.35 11.40 -1.03
N ASN A 254 23.73 10.51 -0.11
CA ASN A 254 24.31 10.91 1.18
C ASN A 254 25.63 11.68 1.05
N ALA A 255 26.49 11.32 0.09
CA ALA A 255 27.74 12.03 -0.17
C ALA A 255 27.46 13.45 -0.71
N ALA A 256 26.52 13.59 -1.63
CA ALA A 256 26.11 14.87 -2.20
C ALA A 256 25.49 15.80 -1.14
N MET A 257 24.60 15.26 -0.30
CA MET A 257 24.01 16.02 0.82
C MET A 257 25.08 16.52 1.80
N LYS A 258 26.06 15.68 2.15
CA LYS A 258 27.19 16.09 3.02
C LYS A 258 28.06 17.17 2.38
N ALA A 259 28.16 17.19 1.06
CA ALA A 259 28.91 18.21 0.33
C ALA A 259 28.13 19.53 0.15
N GLY A 260 26.83 19.55 0.44
CA GLY A 260 25.96 20.72 0.23
C GLY A 260 25.76 21.10 -1.24
N ALA A 261 26.09 20.19 -2.15
CA ALA A 261 25.93 20.37 -3.59
C ALA A 261 25.18 19.14 -4.12
N PHE A 262 23.86 19.29 -4.22
CA PHE A 262 22.98 18.27 -4.75
C PHE A 262 22.67 18.59 -6.21
N ASP A 263 22.94 17.62 -7.08
CA ASP A 263 22.68 17.68 -8.52
C ASP A 263 22.30 16.26 -8.95
N ILE A 264 21.03 16.07 -9.33
CA ILE A 264 20.51 14.75 -9.69
C ILE A 264 21.23 14.15 -10.88
N GLU A 265 21.60 14.95 -11.87
CA GLU A 265 22.29 14.45 -13.06
C GLU A 265 23.69 13.94 -12.72
N ALA A 266 24.44 14.70 -11.92
CA ALA A 266 25.77 14.30 -11.48
C ALA A 266 25.74 13.01 -10.62
N ILE A 267 24.69 12.84 -9.80
CA ILE A 267 24.51 11.63 -8.99
C ILE A 267 24.17 10.44 -9.90
N LEU A 268 23.20 10.60 -10.79
CA LEU A 268 22.79 9.53 -11.71
C LEU A 268 23.93 9.10 -12.64
N GLU A 269 24.73 10.05 -13.15
CA GLU A 269 25.91 9.75 -13.96
C GLU A 269 26.90 8.86 -13.19
N LYS A 270 27.20 9.19 -11.94
CA LYS A 270 28.08 8.36 -11.09
C LYS A 270 27.50 6.97 -10.90
N VAL A 271 26.22 6.88 -10.54
CA VAL A 271 25.56 5.59 -10.30
C VAL A 271 25.57 4.72 -11.56
N SER A 272 25.37 5.29 -12.74
CA SER A 272 25.41 4.57 -14.02
C SER A 272 26.83 4.19 -14.49
N MET A 273 27.85 5.02 -14.26
CA MET A 273 29.22 4.80 -14.80
C MET A 273 30.01 3.63 -14.18
N ASP A 274 29.94 3.38 -12.86
CA ASP A 274 30.70 2.22 -12.30
C ASP A 274 29.94 0.89 -12.41
N GLY A 275 28.66 0.88 -12.80
CA GLY A 275 27.95 -0.36 -13.15
C GLY A 275 28.58 -1.05 -14.37
N MET A 276 29.05 -0.24 -15.34
CA MET A 276 29.82 -0.74 -16.49
C MET A 276 31.21 -1.25 -16.11
N LYS A 277 31.88 -0.65 -15.11
CA LYS A 277 33.19 -1.12 -14.65
C LYS A 277 33.11 -2.45 -13.92
N GLN A 278 32.13 -2.62 -13.02
CA GLN A 278 31.95 -3.88 -12.30
C GLN A 278 31.53 -5.03 -13.23
N SER A 279 30.64 -4.78 -14.20
CA SER A 279 30.28 -5.78 -15.21
C SER A 279 31.48 -6.22 -16.06
N GLY A 280 32.34 -5.27 -16.46
CA GLY A 280 33.55 -5.58 -17.23
C GLY A 280 34.61 -6.34 -16.43
N GLU A 281 34.75 -6.05 -15.13
CA GLU A 281 35.66 -6.78 -14.24
C GLU A 281 35.17 -8.20 -13.95
N GLU A 282 33.86 -8.41 -13.75
CA GLU A 282 33.28 -9.75 -13.55
C GLU A 282 33.35 -10.62 -14.81
N GLU A 283 33.15 -10.04 -16.00
CA GLU A 283 33.33 -10.74 -17.27
C GLU A 283 34.81 -11.10 -17.51
N MET A 284 35.74 -10.20 -17.21
CA MET A 284 37.18 -10.51 -17.29
C MET A 284 37.58 -11.62 -16.33
N LYS A 285 37.05 -11.63 -15.11
CA LYS A 285 37.36 -12.67 -14.11
C LYS A 285 36.84 -14.05 -14.54
N LYS A 286 35.63 -14.11 -15.12
CA LYS A 286 35.07 -15.34 -15.69
C LYS A 286 35.86 -15.83 -16.91
N LEU A 287 36.40 -14.91 -17.71
CA LEU A 287 37.28 -15.24 -18.84
C LEU A 287 38.65 -15.75 -18.36
N GLU A 288 39.22 -15.20 -17.29
CA GLU A 288 40.48 -15.68 -16.70
C GLU A 288 40.33 -17.07 -16.05
N GLU A 289 39.21 -17.35 -15.39
CA GLU A 289 38.92 -18.66 -14.78
C GLU A 289 38.58 -19.75 -15.81
N SER A 290 38.27 -19.40 -17.05
CA SER A 290 37.97 -20.34 -18.13
C SER A 290 39.16 -20.65 -19.05
N ILE A 291 40.36 -20.10 -18.76
CA ILE A 291 41.60 -20.49 -19.45
C ILE A 291 42.10 -21.81 -18.85
N PRO A 292 42.10 -22.94 -19.60
CA PRO A 292 42.64 -24.20 -19.09
C PRO A 292 44.15 -24.05 -18.85
N THR A 293 44.60 -24.27 -17.63
CA THR A 293 46.02 -24.38 -17.29
C THR A 293 46.60 -25.58 -18.03
N GLN A 294 47.48 -25.32 -19.01
CA GLN A 294 48.22 -26.39 -19.67
C GLN A 294 49.09 -27.12 -18.65
N PRO A 295 49.10 -28.47 -18.63
CA PRO A 295 50.00 -29.20 -17.77
C PRO A 295 51.44 -29.01 -18.26
N THR A 296 52.28 -28.43 -17.41
CA THR A 296 53.73 -28.43 -17.59
C THR A 296 54.24 -29.86 -17.69
N GLN A 297 54.74 -30.25 -18.86
CA GLN A 297 55.45 -31.52 -19.02
C GLN A 297 56.84 -31.42 -18.35
N PRO A 298 57.19 -32.35 -17.44
CA PRO A 298 58.57 -32.47 -16.96
C PRO A 298 59.45 -33.11 -18.04
N ASN A 299 60.64 -32.54 -18.25
CA ASN A 299 61.72 -33.10 -19.08
C ASN A 299 62.30 -34.39 -18.49
#